data_AF-A0A8D9EVU2-F1
#
_entry.id   AF-A0A8D9EVU2-F1
#
_cell.length_a   1.000
_cell.length_b   1.000
_cell.length_c   1.000
_cell.angle_alpha   90.00
_cell.angle_beta   90.00
_cell.angle_gamma   90.00
#
_symmetry.space_group_name_H-M   'P 1'
#
loop_
_entity.id
_entity.type
_entity.pdbx_description
1 polymer ?
#
loop_
_entity_poly.entity_id
_entity_poly.type
_entity_poly.pdbx_seq_one_letter_code
_entity_poly.pdbx_strand_id
1 'polypeptide(L)'
;MERDENGVITTLSANITDAFIEGNNKMFVDQMIEQHTKKSCMSPFELSSTVKSTYRIQGVTDNSHVELHLTWDTPTMEVPVSEATTELLLTCSLDCEASHGLWNDLQRLVRFIKLIQSWKSGSSDEISGDRMNAVLNPKVESNPGLQGDILTRLTQVIEEDKHTYIGETRRKKPAGVTGGVGPGGPGSDVFDVSLGQVVTQVMGGERSEDLSDKLWTILSECSTYKDLTSAFQLAFQKIRSNIQEGCKVNILSKKCSRFVSAVRNLLKGDYSNPGYWDKLEILVEMGIEKLRTDYSYVFLKVDLVYEDQLATPDGIPKFSEMSGDEWGSHMLSYVNYLTRLHTILSILLQVDDCIKLPHSALSHLTLAAFETVSLTYDQAENNDYRYQLRCPLSTLNIKKFVTGSKLFSTWSLHLSHENKKRAMSTSSLLTMNPLPIHPLQEQDNREDPDMTLARLSPFQHYRLVTNCIKLGTLSSKG
;
A
#
# COMPACT_ATOMS: atom_id res chain seq x y z
N MET A 1 36.14 12.07 -27.92
CA MET A 1 35.97 13.41 -27.31
C MET A 1 34.85 14.07 -28.10
N GLU A 2 33.62 13.88 -27.67
CA GLU A 2 32.47 14.52 -28.31
C GLU A 2 32.28 15.89 -27.68
N ARG A 3 32.17 16.92 -28.52
CA ARG A 3 31.81 18.27 -28.09
C ARG A 3 30.32 18.43 -28.37
N ASP A 4 29.53 18.65 -27.33
CA ASP A 4 28.21 19.26 -27.52
C ASP A 4 28.35 20.79 -27.42
N GLU A 5 27.31 21.51 -27.81
CA GLU A 5 27.30 22.98 -27.84
C GLU A 5 27.35 23.62 -26.43
N ASN A 6 27.36 22.81 -25.36
CA ASN A 6 27.29 23.22 -23.96
C ASN A 6 28.49 22.75 -23.09
N GLY A 7 29.43 21.96 -23.60
CA GLY A 7 30.57 21.48 -22.82
C GLY A 7 31.45 20.40 -23.49
N VAL A 8 32.60 20.14 -22.86
CA VAL A 8 33.51 19.05 -23.25
C VAL A 8 33.19 17.81 -22.42
N ILE A 9 32.48 16.84 -22.99
CA ILE A 9 32.31 15.52 -22.35
C ILE A 9 33.62 14.75 -22.51
N THR A 10 34.37 14.61 -21.41
CA THR A 10 35.53 13.71 -21.33
C THR A 10 35.14 12.45 -20.58
N THR A 11 34.75 11.41 -21.31
CA THR A 11 34.61 10.06 -20.77
C THR A 11 36.02 9.52 -20.51
N LEU A 12 36.45 9.49 -19.25
CA LEU A 12 37.73 8.93 -18.85
C LEU A 12 37.49 7.53 -18.25
N SER A 13 37.85 6.48 -18.99
CA SER A 13 37.98 5.13 -18.43
C SER A 13 39.37 5.05 -17.77
N ALA A 14 39.51 5.51 -16.54
CA ALA A 14 40.72 5.25 -15.77
C ALA A 14 40.70 3.80 -15.26
N ASN A 15 41.88 3.16 -15.21
CA ASN A 15 42.11 1.85 -14.56
C ASN A 15 41.94 2.02 -13.05
N ILE A 16 40.70 2.18 -12.62
CA ILE A 16 40.26 2.36 -11.23
C ILE A 16 40.17 0.99 -10.51
N THR A 17 40.37 -0.11 -11.25
CA THR A 17 40.28 -1.49 -10.79
C THR A 17 41.21 -1.80 -9.61
N ASP A 18 42.43 -1.26 -9.57
CA ASP A 18 43.44 -1.69 -8.58
C ASP A 18 43.13 -1.16 -7.16
N ALA A 19 42.64 0.08 -7.05
CA ALA A 19 42.23 0.67 -5.77
C ALA A 19 41.00 -0.02 -5.15
N PHE A 20 40.11 -0.56 -6.00
CA PHE A 20 38.92 -1.28 -5.54
C PHE A 20 39.24 -2.69 -5.05
N ILE A 21 40.22 -3.37 -5.67
CA ILE A 21 40.63 -4.72 -5.29
C ILE A 21 41.19 -4.76 -3.86
N GLU A 22 41.84 -3.68 -3.41
CA GLU A 22 42.40 -3.59 -2.06
C GLU A 22 41.38 -3.22 -0.97
N GLY A 23 40.10 -3.03 -1.30
CA GLY A 23 39.04 -2.70 -0.33
C GLY A 23 39.17 -1.29 0.26
N ASN A 24 40.00 -0.41 -0.32
CA ASN A 24 40.27 0.92 0.21
C ASN A 24 39.33 1.98 -0.39
N ASN A 25 38.03 1.87 -0.06
CA ASN A 25 36.97 2.75 -0.57
C ASN A 25 37.26 4.25 -0.36
N LYS A 26 37.96 4.60 0.72
CA LYS A 26 38.34 5.98 1.03
C LYS A 26 39.31 6.54 -0.01
N MET A 27 40.37 5.77 -0.32
CA MET A 27 41.38 6.18 -1.31
C MET A 27 40.76 6.45 -2.68
N PHE A 28 39.76 5.66 -3.09
CA PHE A 28 39.05 5.87 -4.34
C PHE A 28 38.32 7.23 -4.39
N VAL A 29 37.60 7.57 -3.31
CA VAL A 29 36.88 8.85 -3.25
C VAL A 29 37.86 10.03 -3.17
N ASP A 30 38.94 9.89 -2.40
CA ASP A 30 40.00 10.90 -2.30
C ASP A 30 40.64 11.19 -3.67
N GLN A 31 40.90 10.15 -4.47
CA GLN A 31 41.41 10.31 -5.85
C GLN A 31 40.44 11.08 -6.76
N MET A 32 39.13 10.82 -6.66
CA MET A 32 38.13 11.58 -7.44
C MET A 32 38.11 13.06 -7.05
N ILE A 33 38.20 13.35 -5.74
CA ILE A 33 38.26 14.71 -5.21
C ILE A 33 39.54 15.42 -5.68
N GLU A 34 40.69 14.74 -5.60
CA GLU A 34 41.98 15.28 -6.05
C GLU A 34 41.95 15.61 -7.55
N GLN A 35 41.45 14.68 -8.37
CA GLN A 35 41.32 14.88 -9.82
C GLN A 35 40.39 16.05 -10.16
N HIS A 36 39.27 16.19 -9.46
CA HIS A 36 38.34 17.29 -9.67
C HIS A 36 38.97 18.63 -9.28
N THR A 37 39.57 18.71 -8.09
CA THR A 37 40.27 19.90 -7.57
C THR A 37 41.41 20.34 -8.50
N LYS A 38 42.21 19.38 -8.99
CA LYS A 38 43.29 19.64 -9.95
C LYS A 38 42.78 20.19 -11.27
N LYS A 39 41.62 19.72 -11.76
CA LYS A 39 41.00 20.21 -13.02
C LYS A 39 40.31 21.56 -12.84
N SER A 40 39.70 21.81 -11.68
CA SER A 40 39.00 23.06 -11.39
C SER A 40 39.98 24.22 -11.12
N CYS A 41 41.19 23.90 -10.65
CA CYS A 41 42.17 24.85 -10.12
C CYS A 41 41.60 25.66 -8.94
N MET A 42 40.70 25.05 -8.16
CA MET A 42 40.02 25.67 -7.03
C MET A 42 40.44 25.04 -5.70
N SER A 43 40.16 25.75 -4.61
CA SER A 43 40.48 25.28 -3.27
C SER A 43 39.54 24.14 -2.84
N PRO A 44 40.03 23.07 -2.19
CA PRO A 44 39.18 22.01 -1.64
C PRO A 44 38.10 22.52 -0.67
N PHE A 45 38.30 23.68 -0.04
CA PHE A 45 37.36 24.26 0.91
C PHE A 45 36.11 24.87 0.24
N GLU A 46 36.14 25.09 -1.08
CA GLU A 46 35.00 25.60 -1.86
C GLU A 46 34.26 24.46 -2.59
N LEU A 47 34.66 23.22 -2.34
CA LEU A 47 34.06 22.05 -2.96
C LEU A 47 32.72 21.74 -2.31
N SER A 48 31.66 21.70 -3.11
CA SER A 48 30.40 21.07 -2.72
C SER A 48 30.33 19.66 -3.30
N SER A 49 29.83 18.74 -2.50
CA SER A 49 29.65 17.35 -2.88
C SER A 49 28.24 16.89 -2.56
N THR A 50 27.71 16.06 -3.44
CA THR A 50 26.45 15.35 -3.23
C THR A 50 26.65 13.91 -3.67
N VAL A 51 26.50 13.00 -2.72
CA VAL A 51 26.53 11.57 -2.95
C VAL A 51 25.09 11.07 -3.03
N LYS A 52 24.81 10.22 -4.01
CA LYS A 52 23.55 9.50 -4.11
C LYS A 52 23.80 8.01 -4.21
N SER A 53 23.00 7.20 -3.53
CA SER A 53 23.08 5.75 -3.67
C SER A 53 21.69 5.13 -3.66
N THR A 54 21.51 4.14 -4.53
CA THR A 54 20.28 3.35 -4.59
C THR A 54 20.55 1.93 -4.13
N TYR A 55 19.75 1.45 -3.18
CA TYR A 55 19.77 0.06 -2.73
C TYR A 55 18.47 -0.62 -3.13
N ARG A 56 18.54 -1.64 -3.97
CA ARG A 56 17.39 -2.50 -4.27
C ARG A 56 17.28 -3.60 -3.22
N ILE A 57 16.15 -3.66 -2.54
CA ILE A 57 15.86 -4.71 -1.55
C ILE A 57 15.37 -5.95 -2.31
N GLN A 58 16.03 -7.07 -2.10
CA GLN A 58 15.63 -8.37 -2.65
C GLN A 58 14.56 -9.03 -1.76
N GLY A 59 13.76 -9.94 -2.34
CA GLY A 59 12.74 -10.70 -1.61
C GLY A 59 11.33 -10.12 -1.72
N VAL A 60 11.14 -9.08 -2.53
CA VAL A 60 9.82 -8.64 -2.99
C VAL A 60 9.37 -9.54 -4.15
N THR A 61 8.07 -9.61 -4.44
CA THR A 61 7.53 -10.39 -5.58
C THR A 61 8.18 -9.97 -6.91
N ASP A 62 8.21 -10.85 -7.92
CA ASP A 62 8.87 -10.59 -9.22
C ASP A 62 8.39 -9.29 -9.91
N ASN A 63 7.16 -8.86 -9.61
CA ASN A 63 6.54 -7.67 -10.19
C ASN A 63 6.66 -6.42 -9.32
N SER A 64 7.24 -6.54 -8.12
CA SER A 64 7.38 -5.45 -7.17
C SER A 64 8.86 -5.27 -6.82
N HIS A 65 9.30 -4.03 -6.72
CA HIS A 65 10.64 -3.71 -6.28
C HIS A 65 10.60 -2.57 -5.30
N VAL A 66 11.43 -2.70 -4.26
CA VAL A 66 11.60 -1.67 -3.27
C VAL A 66 13.02 -1.16 -3.36
N GLU A 67 13.15 0.14 -3.54
CA GLU A 67 14.43 0.83 -3.63
C GLU A 67 14.54 1.86 -2.51
N LEU A 68 15.73 1.96 -1.93
CA LEU A 68 16.08 3.02 -0.98
C LEU A 68 17.02 3.97 -1.70
N HIS A 69 16.60 5.23 -1.84
CA HIS A 69 17.34 6.29 -2.50
C HIS A 69 17.92 7.18 -1.40
N LEU A 70 19.23 7.14 -1.23
CA LEU A 70 19.94 7.88 -0.19
C LEU A 70 20.70 9.04 -0.80
N THR A 71 20.68 10.20 -0.14
CA THR A 71 21.46 11.38 -0.52
C THR A 71 22.16 11.97 0.70
N TRP A 72 23.45 12.26 0.58
CA TRP A 72 24.25 12.91 1.62
C TRP A 72 25.38 13.74 1.02
N ASP A 73 25.97 14.65 1.79
CA ASP A 73 26.96 15.60 1.25
C ASP A 73 28.41 15.16 1.48
N THR A 74 28.70 14.47 2.60
CA THR A 74 30.06 14.02 2.92
C THR A 74 30.55 12.99 1.90
N PRO A 75 31.60 13.27 1.09
CA PRO A 75 31.98 12.43 -0.05
C PRO A 75 32.62 11.12 0.44
N THR A 76 31.77 10.12 0.67
CA THR A 76 32.12 8.83 1.25
C THR A 76 31.33 7.75 0.52
N MET A 77 31.91 6.55 0.42
CA MET A 77 31.21 5.38 -0.12
C MET A 77 30.27 4.76 0.92
N GLU A 78 30.68 4.77 2.19
CA GLU A 78 29.85 4.31 3.30
C GLU A 78 28.75 5.32 3.60
N VAL A 79 27.55 4.85 3.89
CA VAL A 79 26.40 5.72 4.18
C VAL A 79 26.56 6.32 5.59
N PRO A 80 26.68 7.67 5.72
CA PRO A 80 26.67 8.32 7.02
C PRO A 80 25.23 8.39 7.54
N VAL A 81 24.82 7.39 8.31
CA VAL A 81 23.42 7.18 8.75
C VAL A 81 22.81 8.40 9.46
N SER A 82 23.62 9.22 10.14
CA SER A 82 23.17 10.43 10.84
C SER A 82 22.93 11.63 9.92
N GLU A 83 23.56 11.66 8.75
CA GLU A 83 23.55 12.81 7.82
C GLU A 83 22.72 12.52 6.58
N ALA A 84 22.66 11.25 6.17
CA ALA A 84 21.97 10.86 4.95
C ALA A 84 20.46 11.08 5.07
N THR A 85 19.90 11.67 4.02
CA THR A 85 18.47 11.67 3.75
C THR A 85 18.12 10.41 2.98
N THR A 86 17.05 9.72 3.36
CA THR A 86 16.58 8.52 2.65
C THR A 86 15.17 8.76 2.13
N GLU A 87 14.95 8.43 0.88
CA GLU A 87 13.64 8.29 0.26
C GLU A 87 13.40 6.80 -0.05
N LEU A 88 12.30 6.24 0.47
CA LEU A 88 11.80 4.94 0.05
C LEU A 88 11.08 5.13 -1.27
N LEU A 89 11.53 4.40 -2.29
CA LEU A 89 10.86 4.27 -3.56
C LEU A 89 10.27 2.87 -3.67
N LEU A 90 8.96 2.76 -3.51
CA LEU A 90 8.24 1.51 -3.74
C LEU A 90 7.66 1.52 -5.14
N THR A 91 7.89 0.44 -5.89
CA THR A 91 7.15 0.13 -7.11
C THR A 91 6.51 -1.24 -6.97
N CYS A 92 5.19 -1.31 -6.83
CA CYS A 92 4.50 -2.57 -6.55
C CYS A 92 3.33 -2.85 -7.49
N SER A 93 3.06 -4.14 -7.70
CA SER A 93 1.78 -4.66 -8.20
C SER A 93 0.81 -4.90 -7.05
N LEU A 94 -0.50 -4.91 -7.30
CA LEU A 94 -1.53 -5.05 -6.26
C LEU A 94 -1.73 -6.48 -5.73
N ASP A 95 -0.88 -7.41 -6.13
CA ASP A 95 -1.02 -8.83 -5.80
C ASP A 95 -0.36 -9.16 -4.45
N CYS A 96 -1.14 -9.12 -3.38
CA CYS A 96 -0.73 -9.52 -2.03
C CYS A 96 -1.68 -10.58 -1.49
N GLU A 97 -1.17 -11.81 -1.29
CA GLU A 97 -1.96 -12.95 -0.84
C GLU A 97 -2.69 -12.69 0.49
N ALA A 98 -2.04 -11.98 1.41
CA ALA A 98 -2.60 -11.67 2.72
C ALA A 98 -3.90 -10.86 2.65
N SER A 99 -4.11 -10.04 1.61
CA SER A 99 -5.30 -9.21 1.44
C SER A 99 -6.30 -9.75 0.41
N HIS A 100 -6.02 -10.89 -0.25
CA HIS A 100 -6.87 -11.47 -1.31
C HIS A 100 -8.32 -11.67 -0.89
N GLY A 101 -8.57 -12.04 0.37
CA GLY A 101 -9.93 -12.21 0.89
C GLY A 101 -10.76 -10.93 0.81
N LEU A 102 -10.21 -9.80 1.28
CA LEU A 102 -10.86 -8.49 1.21
C LEU A 102 -11.03 -8.02 -0.24
N TRP A 103 -10.07 -8.34 -1.11
CA TRP A 103 -10.17 -8.07 -2.54
C TRP A 103 -11.33 -8.85 -3.16
N ASN A 104 -11.44 -10.15 -2.90
CA ASN A 104 -12.49 -11.02 -3.42
C ASN A 104 -13.89 -10.52 -3.02
N ASP A 105 -14.05 -10.05 -1.78
CA ASP A 105 -15.28 -9.44 -1.29
C ASP A 105 -15.61 -8.15 -2.08
N LEU A 106 -14.61 -7.30 -2.34
CA LEU A 106 -14.79 -6.10 -3.17
C LEU A 106 -15.15 -6.45 -4.62
N GLN A 107 -14.48 -7.42 -5.23
CA GLN A 107 -14.81 -7.89 -6.58
C GLN A 107 -16.24 -8.44 -6.66
N ARG A 108 -16.69 -9.13 -5.60
CA ARG A 108 -18.08 -9.63 -5.49
C ARG A 108 -19.08 -8.48 -5.50
N LEU A 109 -18.82 -7.41 -4.75
CA LEU A 109 -19.66 -6.21 -4.76
C LEU A 109 -19.73 -5.57 -6.15
N VAL A 110 -18.59 -5.45 -6.84
CA VAL A 110 -18.57 -4.89 -8.20
C VAL A 110 -19.41 -5.72 -9.17
N ARG A 111 -19.34 -7.06 -9.06
CA ARG A 111 -20.19 -7.94 -9.88
C ARG A 111 -21.68 -7.71 -9.59
N PHE A 112 -22.07 -7.59 -8.32
CA PHE A 112 -23.46 -7.30 -7.95
C PHE A 112 -23.91 -5.93 -8.48
N ILE A 113 -23.06 -4.90 -8.38
CA ILE A 113 -23.37 -3.56 -8.91
C ILE A 113 -23.54 -3.61 -10.45
N LYS A 114 -22.61 -4.25 -11.17
CA LYS A 114 -22.69 -4.43 -12.63
C LYS A 114 -23.97 -5.18 -13.04
N LEU A 115 -24.35 -6.20 -12.26
CA LEU A 115 -25.60 -6.96 -12.48
C LEU A 115 -26.84 -6.07 -12.30
N ILE A 116 -26.92 -5.29 -11.22
CA ILE A 116 -28.03 -4.35 -10.97
C ILE A 116 -28.12 -3.31 -12.11
N GLN A 117 -26.99 -2.76 -12.53
CA GLN A 117 -26.94 -1.80 -13.65
C GLN A 117 -27.46 -2.42 -14.95
N SER A 118 -27.09 -3.68 -15.24
CA SER A 118 -27.59 -4.39 -16.42
C SER A 118 -29.12 -4.54 -16.37
N TRP A 119 -29.69 -4.84 -15.20
CA TRP A 119 -31.14 -4.94 -15.02
C TRP A 119 -31.85 -3.60 -15.20
N LYS A 120 -31.29 -2.51 -14.66
CA LYS A 120 -31.87 -1.16 -14.80
C LYS A 120 -31.80 -0.64 -16.25
N SER A 121 -30.82 -1.08 -17.03
CA SER A 121 -30.70 -0.69 -18.45
C SER A 121 -31.64 -1.45 -19.40
N GLY A 122 -32.16 -2.62 -18.97
CA GLY A 122 -33.15 -3.38 -19.73
C GLY A 122 -34.55 -2.81 -19.54
N SER A 123 -35.23 -2.43 -20.62
CA SER A 123 -36.48 -1.64 -20.60
C SER A 123 -37.75 -2.37 -20.11
N SER A 124 -37.66 -3.33 -19.18
CA SER A 124 -38.82 -4.07 -18.68
C SER A 124 -38.98 -3.85 -17.18
N ASP A 125 -40.03 -3.10 -16.81
CA ASP A 125 -40.44 -2.80 -15.44
C ASP A 125 -40.96 -4.03 -14.66
N GLU A 126 -41.10 -5.18 -15.33
CA GLU A 126 -41.44 -6.43 -14.64
C GLU A 126 -40.16 -7.17 -14.25
N ILE A 127 -40.07 -7.60 -12.99
CA ILE A 127 -39.06 -8.56 -12.53
C ILE A 127 -39.25 -9.83 -13.35
N SER A 128 -38.55 -9.92 -14.48
CA SER A 128 -38.69 -11.03 -15.40
C SER A 128 -38.28 -12.33 -14.70
N GLY A 129 -38.84 -13.46 -15.13
CA GLY A 129 -38.40 -14.78 -14.65
C GLY A 129 -36.87 -14.96 -14.77
N ASP A 130 -36.25 -14.28 -15.74
CA ASP A 130 -34.80 -14.29 -15.95
C ASP A 130 -34.04 -13.63 -14.80
N ARG A 131 -34.57 -12.55 -14.23
CA ARG A 131 -33.95 -11.88 -13.07
C ARG A 131 -33.99 -12.76 -11.82
N MET A 132 -35.08 -13.49 -11.58
CA MET A 132 -35.20 -14.39 -10.42
C MET A 132 -34.22 -15.57 -10.49
N ASN A 133 -33.93 -16.05 -11.70
CA ASN A 133 -32.99 -17.15 -11.94
C ASN A 133 -31.55 -16.67 -12.20
N ALA A 134 -31.30 -15.36 -12.12
CA ALA A 134 -29.97 -14.81 -12.34
C ALA A 134 -28.97 -15.38 -11.33
N VAL A 135 -27.86 -15.89 -11.85
CA VAL A 135 -26.76 -16.46 -11.05
C VAL A 135 -25.99 -15.33 -10.40
N LEU A 136 -25.96 -15.30 -9.07
CA LEU A 136 -25.21 -14.31 -8.28
C LEU A 136 -23.77 -14.78 -8.02
N ASN A 137 -23.57 -16.09 -7.82
CA ASN A 137 -22.27 -16.67 -7.52
C ASN A 137 -21.97 -17.91 -8.38
N PRO A 138 -21.27 -17.76 -9.51
CA PRO A 138 -21.00 -18.85 -10.43
C PRO A 138 -19.95 -19.86 -9.95
N LYS A 139 -19.18 -19.52 -8.90
CA LYS A 139 -18.12 -20.40 -8.36
C LYS A 139 -18.65 -21.49 -7.42
N VAL A 140 -19.88 -21.34 -6.95
CA VAL A 140 -20.57 -22.39 -6.18
C VAL A 140 -21.31 -23.22 -7.22
N GLU A 141 -20.68 -24.30 -7.69
CA GLU A 141 -21.44 -25.35 -8.38
C GLU A 141 -22.63 -25.68 -7.49
N SER A 142 -23.83 -25.53 -8.05
CA SER A 142 -25.10 -25.59 -7.34
C SER A 142 -25.31 -26.96 -6.73
N ASN A 143 -24.70 -27.18 -5.58
CA ASN A 143 -24.82 -28.38 -4.79
C ASN A 143 -26.07 -28.19 -3.92
N PRO A 144 -27.20 -28.88 -4.21
CA PRO A 144 -28.48 -28.60 -3.55
C PRO A 144 -28.45 -28.80 -2.03
N GLY A 145 -27.44 -29.49 -1.50
CA GLY A 145 -27.18 -29.59 -0.06
C GLY A 145 -26.77 -28.27 0.63
N LEU A 146 -26.14 -27.33 -0.09
CA LEU A 146 -25.72 -26.03 0.48
C LEU A 146 -26.90 -25.06 0.71
N GLN A 147 -28.03 -25.24 0.04
CA GLN A 147 -29.17 -24.33 0.23
C GLN A 147 -29.87 -24.56 1.58
N GLY A 148 -29.95 -25.82 2.01
CA GLY A 148 -30.37 -26.18 3.38
C GLY A 148 -29.38 -25.66 4.43
N ASP A 149 -28.10 -25.55 4.07
CA ASP A 149 -27.05 -25.00 4.93
C ASP A 149 -27.21 -23.47 5.13
N ILE A 150 -27.48 -22.68 4.07
CA ILE A 150 -27.64 -21.22 4.18
C ILE A 150 -28.76 -20.82 5.15
N LEU A 151 -29.96 -21.38 4.99
CA LEU A 151 -31.11 -21.00 5.84
C LEU A 151 -30.90 -21.43 7.30
N THR A 152 -30.23 -22.56 7.52
CA THR A 152 -29.87 -23.05 8.85
C THR A 152 -28.84 -22.12 9.51
N ARG A 153 -27.77 -21.77 8.78
CA ARG A 153 -26.73 -20.82 9.22
C ARG A 153 -27.31 -19.44 9.53
N LEU A 154 -28.24 -18.93 8.71
CA LEU A 154 -28.93 -17.66 8.97
C LEU A 154 -29.71 -17.71 10.27
N THR A 155 -30.49 -18.78 10.47
CA THR A 155 -31.28 -18.95 11.69
C THR A 155 -30.37 -19.03 12.91
N GLN A 156 -29.29 -19.81 12.83
CA GLN A 156 -28.29 -19.93 13.89
C GLN A 156 -27.66 -18.58 14.24
N VAL A 157 -27.15 -17.84 13.26
CA VAL A 157 -26.52 -16.52 13.48
C VAL A 157 -27.48 -15.52 14.13
N ILE A 158 -28.74 -15.50 13.70
CA ILE A 158 -29.76 -14.60 14.27
C ILE A 158 -30.11 -14.99 15.71
N GLU A 159 -30.12 -16.29 16.03
CA GLU A 159 -30.35 -16.80 17.38
C GLU A 159 -29.17 -16.52 18.33
N GLU A 160 -27.93 -16.71 17.85
CA GLU A 160 -26.72 -16.41 18.62
C GLU A 160 -26.58 -14.92 18.95
N ASP A 161 -27.11 -14.03 18.10
CA ASP A 161 -27.01 -12.58 18.30
C ASP A 161 -28.04 -11.99 19.30
N LYS A 162 -29.04 -12.77 19.73
CA LYS A 162 -30.19 -12.34 20.58
C LYS A 162 -29.82 -11.62 21.89
N HIS A 163 -28.62 -11.85 22.41
CA HIS A 163 -28.17 -11.34 23.71
C HIS A 163 -26.80 -10.66 23.66
N THR A 164 -26.26 -10.44 22.48
CA THR A 164 -24.94 -9.85 22.34
C THR A 164 -25.05 -8.33 22.32
N TYR A 165 -24.39 -7.66 23.27
CA TYR A 165 -24.20 -6.20 23.22
C TYR A 165 -22.71 -5.91 23.24
N ILE A 166 -22.19 -5.38 22.13
CA ILE A 166 -20.79 -4.98 22.04
C ILE A 166 -20.72 -3.45 22.19
N GLY A 167 -20.00 -2.98 23.21
CA GLY A 167 -19.70 -1.56 23.36
C GLY A 167 -18.67 -1.12 22.32
N GLU A 168 -18.91 0.00 21.62
CA GLU A 168 -17.94 0.57 20.68
C GLU A 168 -16.65 1.01 21.41
N THR A 169 -15.51 0.40 21.10
CA THR A 169 -14.19 0.92 21.49
C THR A 169 -13.81 2.07 20.56
N ARG A 170 -14.03 3.33 20.98
CA ARG A 170 -13.56 4.52 20.24
C ARG A 170 -12.23 5.01 20.79
N ARG A 171 -11.19 5.03 19.94
CA ARG A 171 -9.99 5.82 20.18
C ARG A 171 -10.21 7.21 19.58
N LYS A 172 -10.58 8.18 20.41
CA LYS A 172 -10.66 9.58 19.98
C LYS A 172 -9.25 10.17 19.97
N LYS A 173 -8.95 10.99 18.95
CA LYS A 173 -7.74 11.81 18.90
C LYS A 173 -7.62 12.60 20.22
N PRO A 174 -6.50 12.54 20.95
CA PRO A 174 -6.34 13.35 22.15
C PRO A 174 -6.42 14.83 21.74
N ALA A 175 -7.40 15.54 22.31
CA ALA A 175 -7.57 16.97 22.08
C ALA A 175 -6.33 17.69 22.65
N GLY A 176 -5.44 18.18 21.78
CA GLY A 176 -4.32 19.03 22.20
C GLY A 176 -2.99 18.89 21.46
N VAL A 177 -2.80 17.93 20.54
CA VAL A 177 -1.52 17.81 19.82
C VAL A 177 -1.57 18.60 18.51
N THR A 178 -1.34 19.91 18.60
CA THR A 178 -0.92 20.73 17.47
C THR A 178 0.58 20.53 17.24
N GLY A 179 0.94 19.81 16.18
CA GLY A 179 2.17 20.05 15.40
C GLY A 179 3.52 20.07 16.15
N GLY A 180 3.76 19.18 17.10
CA GLY A 180 5.06 19.01 17.73
C GLY A 180 5.60 17.60 17.53
N VAL A 181 6.57 17.45 16.61
CA VAL A 181 7.45 16.27 16.55
C VAL A 181 8.32 16.30 17.82
N GLY A 182 7.83 15.68 18.89
CA GLY A 182 8.59 15.48 20.12
C GLY A 182 9.52 14.26 19.96
N PRO A 183 10.79 14.33 20.41
CA PRO A 183 11.70 13.22 20.32
C PRO A 183 11.28 12.13 21.32
N GLY A 184 10.69 11.05 20.81
CA GLY A 184 10.38 9.86 21.60
C GLY A 184 11.66 9.24 22.15
N GLY A 185 11.66 8.98 23.46
CA GLY A 185 12.69 8.17 24.11
C GLY A 185 12.70 6.74 23.54
N PRO A 186 13.85 6.06 23.55
CA PRO A 186 13.98 4.70 23.03
C PRO A 186 13.42 3.72 24.07
N GLY A 187 12.30 3.04 23.82
CA GLY A 187 11.85 2.06 24.81
C GLY A 187 10.65 1.15 24.55
N SER A 188 9.65 1.47 23.73
CA SER A 188 8.51 0.54 23.57
C SER A 188 7.80 0.65 22.22
N ASP A 189 8.55 0.44 21.13
CA ASP A 189 8.00 0.34 19.77
C ASP A 189 7.69 -1.13 19.41
N VAL A 190 7.30 -1.94 20.40
CA VAL A 190 6.88 -3.33 20.19
C VAL A 190 5.36 -3.35 20.14
N PHE A 191 4.82 -3.48 18.94
CA PHE A 191 3.42 -3.81 18.74
C PHE A 191 3.22 -5.28 19.10
N ASP A 192 2.16 -5.56 19.87
CA ASP A 192 1.79 -6.95 20.18
C ASP A 192 1.21 -7.68 18.94
N VAL A 193 0.86 -6.98 17.85
CA VAL A 193 0.21 -7.57 16.66
C VAL A 193 0.75 -6.94 15.35
N SER A 194 1.14 -7.76 14.38
CA SER A 194 1.60 -7.30 13.06
C SER A 194 0.44 -6.97 12.10
N LEU A 195 0.71 -6.20 11.04
CA LEU A 195 -0.32 -5.82 10.05
C LEU A 195 -0.94 -7.05 9.39
N GLY A 196 -0.13 -8.01 8.95
CA GLY A 196 -0.60 -9.27 8.37
C GLY A 196 -1.46 -10.10 9.34
N GLN A 197 -1.15 -10.10 10.64
CA GLN A 197 -1.97 -10.78 11.65
C GLN A 197 -3.33 -10.12 11.79
N VAL A 198 -3.41 -8.79 11.82
CA VAL A 198 -4.71 -8.08 11.90
C VAL A 198 -5.56 -8.34 10.65
N VAL A 199 -4.96 -8.38 9.46
CA VAL A 199 -5.69 -8.74 8.24
C VAL A 199 -6.23 -10.17 8.33
N THR A 200 -5.42 -11.11 8.83
CA THR A 200 -5.85 -12.50 9.05
C THR A 200 -7.00 -12.58 10.06
N GLN A 201 -6.97 -11.80 11.14
CA GLN A 201 -8.07 -11.71 12.12
C GLN A 201 -9.38 -11.24 11.48
N VAL A 202 -9.31 -10.21 10.62
CA VAL A 202 -10.48 -9.73 9.88
C VAL A 202 -11.03 -10.81 8.96
N MET A 203 -10.15 -11.49 8.22
CA MET A 203 -10.55 -12.56 7.30
C MET A 203 -11.09 -13.80 8.01
N GLY A 204 -10.60 -14.10 9.21
CA GLY A 204 -11.06 -15.20 10.05
C GLY A 204 -12.35 -14.89 10.81
N GLY A 205 -12.90 -13.68 10.72
CA GLY A 205 -14.06 -13.27 11.51
C GLY A 205 -13.77 -13.10 13.01
N GLU A 206 -12.49 -12.96 13.39
CA GLU A 206 -12.07 -12.77 14.79
C GLU A 206 -12.30 -11.33 15.27
N ARG A 207 -12.50 -10.39 14.34
CA ARG A 207 -12.98 -9.07 14.72
C ARG A 207 -14.41 -9.16 15.24
N SER A 208 -14.78 -8.23 16.10
CA SER A 208 -16.16 -8.10 16.57
C SER A 208 -17.10 -7.76 15.39
N GLU A 209 -17.72 -8.78 14.79
CA GLU A 209 -18.75 -8.64 13.78
C GLU A 209 -20.12 -8.36 14.41
N ASP A 210 -20.86 -7.41 13.84
CA ASP A 210 -22.26 -7.19 14.20
C ASP A 210 -23.20 -8.07 13.36
N LEU A 211 -24.50 -8.05 13.66
CA LEU A 211 -25.46 -8.87 12.93
C LEU A 211 -25.43 -8.60 11.42
N SER A 212 -25.28 -7.34 11.02
CA SER A 212 -25.27 -6.98 9.60
C SER A 212 -24.08 -7.57 8.85
N ASP A 213 -22.91 -7.63 9.50
CA ASP A 213 -21.70 -8.25 8.94
C ASP A 213 -21.89 -9.75 8.74
N LYS A 214 -22.32 -10.45 9.79
CA LYS A 214 -22.55 -11.90 9.77
C LYS A 214 -23.59 -12.30 8.72
N LEU A 215 -24.68 -11.53 8.62
CA LEU A 215 -25.71 -11.74 7.61
C LEU A 215 -25.19 -11.50 6.21
N TRP A 216 -24.37 -10.47 5.98
CA TRP A 216 -23.79 -10.23 4.66
C TRP A 216 -22.94 -11.42 4.21
N THR A 217 -22.09 -11.96 5.09
CA THR A 217 -21.23 -13.11 4.80
C THR A 217 -22.07 -14.27 4.27
N ILE A 218 -23.15 -14.65 4.97
CA ILE A 218 -24.03 -15.76 4.57
C ILE A 218 -24.87 -15.42 3.33
N LEU A 219 -25.51 -14.25 3.28
CA LEU A 219 -26.40 -13.87 2.17
C LEU A 219 -25.65 -13.71 0.85
N SER A 220 -24.39 -13.30 0.90
CA SER A 220 -23.54 -13.16 -0.29
C SER A 220 -23.15 -14.50 -0.95
N GLU A 221 -23.42 -15.62 -0.28
CA GLU A 221 -23.23 -16.98 -0.80
C GLU A 221 -24.44 -17.50 -1.60
N CYS A 222 -25.58 -16.79 -1.58
CA CYS A 222 -26.77 -17.20 -2.32
C CYS A 222 -26.46 -17.37 -3.82
N SER A 223 -26.85 -18.50 -4.40
CA SER A 223 -26.60 -18.84 -5.80
C SER A 223 -27.44 -18.01 -6.77
N THR A 224 -28.69 -17.73 -6.41
CA THR A 224 -29.64 -17.01 -7.27
C THR A 224 -30.32 -15.84 -6.55
N TYR A 225 -30.88 -14.91 -7.32
CA TYR A 225 -31.65 -13.80 -6.76
C TYR A 225 -32.92 -14.26 -6.01
N LYS A 226 -33.54 -15.36 -6.45
CA LYS A 226 -34.66 -16.01 -5.75
C LYS A 226 -34.25 -16.52 -4.36
N ASP A 227 -33.08 -17.15 -4.28
CA ASP A 227 -32.53 -17.65 -3.01
C ASP A 227 -32.26 -16.50 -2.06
N LEU A 228 -31.62 -15.44 -2.58
CA LEU A 228 -31.35 -14.22 -1.83
C LEU A 228 -32.63 -13.60 -1.28
N THR A 229 -33.67 -13.51 -2.10
CA THR A 229 -34.97 -12.96 -1.70
C THR A 229 -35.60 -13.77 -0.56
N SER A 230 -35.59 -15.09 -0.69
CA SER A 230 -36.14 -16.01 0.32
C SER A 230 -35.35 -15.94 1.63
N ALA A 231 -34.03 -15.91 1.54
CA ALA A 231 -33.11 -15.81 2.66
C ALA A 231 -33.26 -14.47 3.41
N PHE A 232 -33.36 -13.34 2.70
CA PHE A 232 -33.64 -12.04 3.32
C PHE A 232 -34.99 -12.01 4.03
N GLN A 233 -36.03 -12.58 3.41
CA GLN A 233 -37.36 -12.63 4.01
C GLN A 233 -37.35 -13.43 5.31
N LEU A 234 -36.72 -14.61 5.32
CA LEU A 234 -36.53 -15.41 6.53
C LEU A 234 -35.77 -14.62 7.60
N ALA A 235 -34.63 -14.04 7.25
CA ALA A 235 -33.78 -13.31 8.18
C ALA A 235 -34.55 -12.15 8.84
N PHE A 236 -35.25 -11.33 8.04
CA PHE A 236 -36.01 -10.19 8.55
C PHE A 236 -37.19 -10.62 9.43
N GLN A 237 -37.93 -11.67 9.03
CA GLN A 237 -39.02 -12.22 9.85
C GLN A 237 -38.51 -12.71 11.20
N LYS A 238 -37.38 -13.44 11.20
CA LYS A 238 -36.80 -13.98 12.42
C LYS A 238 -36.29 -12.90 13.36
N ILE A 239 -35.57 -11.90 12.84
CA ILE A 239 -35.12 -10.72 13.60
C ILE A 239 -36.32 -10.01 14.21
N ARG A 240 -37.39 -9.79 13.43
CA ARG A 240 -38.61 -9.16 13.91
C ARG A 240 -39.26 -9.95 15.06
N SER A 241 -39.39 -11.27 14.92
CA SER A 241 -39.94 -12.13 15.99
C SER A 241 -39.09 -12.02 17.27
N ASN A 242 -37.77 -12.09 17.15
CA ASN A 242 -36.87 -11.96 18.30
C ASN A 242 -37.01 -10.62 19.01
N ILE A 243 -37.10 -9.52 18.24
CA ILE A 243 -37.31 -8.18 18.80
C ILE A 243 -38.67 -8.06 19.50
N GLN A 244 -39.73 -8.66 18.94
CA GLN A 244 -41.06 -8.71 19.56
C GLN A 244 -41.07 -9.51 20.87
N GLU A 245 -40.19 -10.51 20.99
CA GLU A 245 -39.94 -11.27 22.22
C GLU A 245 -39.08 -10.49 23.24
N GLY A 246 -38.64 -9.27 22.92
CA GLY A 246 -37.83 -8.43 23.80
C GLY A 246 -36.32 -8.66 23.68
N CYS A 247 -35.85 -9.39 22.67
CA CYS A 247 -34.42 -9.57 22.42
C CYS A 247 -33.78 -8.26 21.94
N LYS A 248 -32.49 -8.09 22.26
CA LYS A 248 -31.66 -7.04 21.68
C LYS A 248 -30.89 -7.61 20.50
N VAL A 249 -30.49 -6.74 19.58
CA VAL A 249 -29.72 -7.13 18.40
C VAL A 249 -28.46 -6.27 18.36
N ASN A 250 -27.32 -6.88 18.06
CA ASN A 250 -26.05 -6.17 17.94
C ASN A 250 -25.93 -5.53 16.56
N ILE A 251 -26.03 -4.20 16.49
CA ILE A 251 -25.82 -3.42 15.27
C ILE A 251 -24.98 -2.20 15.61
N LEU A 252 -23.86 -2.02 14.90
CA LEU A 252 -22.98 -0.88 15.11
C LEU A 252 -23.69 0.44 14.82
N SER A 253 -23.48 1.46 15.66
CA SER A 253 -24.26 2.70 15.60
C SER A 253 -23.95 3.56 14.36
N LYS A 254 -22.73 3.44 13.84
CA LYS A 254 -22.24 4.24 12.69
C LYS A 254 -22.76 3.76 11.34
N LYS A 255 -23.24 2.51 11.24
CA LYS A 255 -23.82 1.97 10.00
C LYS A 255 -25.14 2.66 9.67
N CYS A 256 -25.44 2.87 8.41
CA CYS A 256 -26.60 3.58 7.90
C CYS A 256 -27.23 2.93 6.65
N SER A 257 -26.86 1.70 6.29
CA SER A 257 -27.57 0.94 5.24
C SER A 257 -29.07 0.89 5.51
N ARG A 258 -29.85 0.72 4.44
CA ARG A 258 -31.31 0.61 4.53
C ARG A 258 -31.72 -0.55 5.44
N PHE A 259 -31.03 -1.70 5.35
CA PHE A 259 -31.25 -2.85 6.25
C PHE A 259 -31.06 -2.49 7.73
N VAL A 260 -29.92 -1.89 8.07
CA VAL A 260 -29.61 -1.48 9.45
C VAL A 260 -30.64 -0.48 9.98
N SER A 261 -31.08 0.46 9.14
CA SER A 261 -32.13 1.41 9.49
C SER A 261 -33.48 0.71 9.75
N ALA A 262 -33.82 -0.30 8.94
CA ALA A 262 -35.01 -1.14 9.15
C ALA A 262 -34.98 -1.83 10.51
N VAL A 263 -33.87 -2.50 10.85
CA VAL A 263 -33.75 -3.21 12.12
C VAL A 263 -33.80 -2.25 13.31
N ARG A 264 -33.21 -1.05 13.19
CA ARG A 264 -33.34 -0.01 14.22
C ARG A 264 -34.77 0.50 14.37
N ASN A 265 -35.52 0.61 13.28
CA ASN A 265 -36.94 0.98 13.34
C ASN A 265 -37.77 -0.11 14.03
N LEU A 266 -37.48 -1.40 13.77
CA LEU A 266 -38.08 -2.52 14.51
C LEU A 266 -37.81 -2.39 16.02
N LEU A 267 -36.57 -2.09 16.42
CA LEU A 267 -36.21 -1.88 17.83
C LEU A 267 -36.94 -0.69 18.47
N LYS A 268 -37.39 0.29 17.67
CA LYS A 268 -38.21 1.42 18.11
C LYS A 268 -39.72 1.13 18.08
N GLY A 269 -40.13 -0.07 17.67
CA GLY A 269 -41.53 -0.47 17.54
C GLY A 269 -42.19 -0.11 16.22
N ASP A 270 -41.44 0.35 15.21
CA ASP A 270 -41.94 0.51 13.84
C ASP A 270 -41.75 -0.80 13.07
N TYR A 271 -42.87 -1.45 12.77
CA TYR A 271 -42.93 -2.77 12.12
C TYR A 271 -43.27 -2.71 10.63
N SER A 272 -43.09 -1.55 10.00
CA SER A 272 -43.22 -1.43 8.55
C SER A 272 -42.26 -2.40 7.85
N ASN A 273 -42.79 -3.20 6.91
CA ASN A 273 -42.00 -4.18 6.20
C ASN A 273 -41.39 -3.55 4.94
N PRO A 274 -40.06 -3.62 4.73
CA PRO A 274 -39.43 -3.17 3.50
C PRO A 274 -39.61 -4.16 2.33
N GLY A 275 -40.87 -4.47 2.00
CA GLY A 275 -41.21 -5.41 0.93
C GLY A 275 -40.69 -4.97 -0.44
N TYR A 276 -40.68 -3.66 -0.69
CA TYR A 276 -40.38 -3.04 -1.98
C TYR A 276 -38.88 -2.83 -2.26
N TRP A 277 -37.98 -3.17 -1.33
CA TRP A 277 -36.54 -3.00 -1.59
C TRP A 277 -35.99 -4.07 -2.52
N ASP A 278 -35.14 -3.65 -3.44
CA ASP A 278 -34.29 -4.55 -4.22
C ASP A 278 -33.29 -5.24 -3.28
N LYS A 279 -33.41 -6.56 -3.15
CA LYS A 279 -32.64 -7.33 -2.16
C LYS A 279 -31.15 -7.36 -2.51
N LEU A 280 -30.80 -7.24 -3.78
CA LEU A 280 -29.41 -7.20 -4.20
C LEU A 280 -28.79 -5.83 -3.93
N GLU A 281 -29.53 -4.73 -4.12
CA GLU A 281 -29.05 -3.40 -3.72
C GLU A 281 -28.78 -3.35 -2.21
N ILE A 282 -29.70 -3.88 -1.40
CA ILE A 282 -29.52 -3.92 0.07
C ILE A 282 -28.30 -4.75 0.46
N LEU A 283 -28.07 -5.89 -0.20
CA LEU A 283 -26.88 -6.71 0.01
C LEU A 283 -25.59 -5.96 -0.31
N VAL A 284 -25.59 -5.16 -1.39
CA VAL A 284 -24.44 -4.33 -1.78
C VAL A 284 -24.16 -3.28 -0.71
N GLU A 285 -25.19 -2.57 -0.21
CA GLU A 285 -25.02 -1.58 0.86
C GLU A 285 -24.41 -2.20 2.12
N MET A 286 -24.94 -3.35 2.55
CA MET A 286 -24.42 -4.09 3.71
C MET A 286 -22.95 -4.46 3.52
N GLY A 287 -22.56 -4.90 2.32
CA GLY A 287 -21.18 -5.29 2.05
C GLY A 287 -20.20 -4.14 1.96
N ILE A 288 -20.63 -2.99 1.42
CA ILE A 288 -19.82 -1.76 1.45
C ILE A 288 -19.57 -1.34 2.90
N GLU A 289 -20.58 -1.40 3.77
CA GLU A 289 -20.43 -1.09 5.19
C GLU A 289 -19.52 -2.07 5.92
N LYS A 290 -19.68 -3.37 5.64
CA LYS A 290 -18.80 -4.42 6.18
C LYS A 290 -17.36 -4.14 5.77
N LEU A 291 -17.07 -4.01 4.47
CA LEU A 291 -15.71 -3.80 3.99
C LEU A 291 -15.11 -2.49 4.49
N ARG A 292 -15.89 -1.40 4.56
CA ARG A 292 -15.40 -0.15 5.16
C ARG A 292 -15.02 -0.35 6.62
N THR A 293 -15.80 -1.14 7.36
CA THR A 293 -15.50 -1.49 8.76
C THR A 293 -14.28 -2.40 8.85
N ASP A 294 -14.13 -3.36 7.94
CA ASP A 294 -12.97 -4.26 7.83
C ASP A 294 -11.68 -3.47 7.62
N TYR A 295 -11.61 -2.64 6.58
CA TYR A 295 -10.44 -1.79 6.32
C TYR A 295 -10.18 -0.84 7.48
N SER A 296 -11.23 -0.22 8.04
CA SER A 296 -11.07 0.69 9.17
C SER A 296 -10.50 -0.01 10.40
N TYR A 297 -10.96 -1.23 10.67
CA TYR A 297 -10.43 -2.04 11.75
C TYR A 297 -8.94 -2.32 11.54
N VAL A 298 -8.53 -2.73 10.32
CA VAL A 298 -7.11 -3.00 10.02
C VAL A 298 -6.24 -1.79 10.31
N PHE A 299 -6.58 -0.63 9.74
CA PHE A 299 -5.75 0.57 9.88
C PHE A 299 -5.74 1.13 11.31
N LEU A 300 -6.87 1.06 12.03
CA LEU A 300 -6.99 1.57 13.39
C LEU A 300 -6.40 0.62 14.44
N LYS A 301 -6.52 -0.71 14.25
CA LYS A 301 -6.00 -1.71 15.20
C LYS A 301 -4.48 -1.73 15.26
N VAL A 302 -3.82 -1.40 14.14
CA VAL A 302 -2.36 -1.26 14.03
C VAL A 302 -1.92 0.20 14.30
N ASP A 303 -2.84 1.10 14.64
CA ASP A 303 -2.56 2.52 14.90
C ASP A 303 -1.84 3.25 13.74
N LEU A 304 -2.09 2.85 12.49
CA LEU A 304 -1.43 3.48 11.34
C LEU A 304 -2.00 4.87 11.01
N VAL A 305 -3.28 5.08 11.30
CA VAL A 305 -4.03 6.29 11.00
C VAL A 305 -5.06 6.58 12.10
N TYR A 306 -5.66 7.76 12.04
CA TYR A 306 -6.78 8.17 12.88
C TYR A 306 -8.13 8.01 12.13
N GLU A 307 -9.24 7.99 12.88
CA GLU A 307 -10.58 7.77 12.33
C GLU A 307 -10.99 8.82 11.29
N ASP A 308 -10.57 10.07 11.45
CA ASP A 308 -10.85 11.18 10.52
C ASP A 308 -10.21 10.98 9.14
N GLN A 309 -9.06 10.29 9.08
CA GLN A 309 -8.36 9.99 7.83
C GLN A 309 -9.03 8.86 7.04
N LEU A 310 -9.89 8.08 7.71
CA LEU A 310 -10.70 7.01 7.13
C LEU A 310 -12.15 7.44 6.92
N ALA A 311 -12.44 8.73 7.04
CA ALA A 311 -13.76 9.25 6.68
C ALA A 311 -14.03 8.97 5.19
N THR A 312 -15.30 8.67 4.89
CA THR A 312 -15.75 8.61 3.50
C THR A 312 -15.51 9.98 2.84
N PRO A 313 -14.96 10.04 1.61
CA PRO A 313 -14.73 11.30 0.91
C PRO A 313 -15.97 12.17 0.81
N ASP A 314 -15.77 13.49 0.87
CA ASP A 314 -16.83 14.48 0.66
C ASP A 314 -17.50 14.26 -0.71
N GLY A 315 -18.83 14.28 -0.72
CA GLY A 315 -19.64 14.09 -1.93
C GLY A 315 -20.20 12.67 -2.13
N ILE A 316 -19.81 11.70 -1.30
CA ILE A 316 -20.47 10.38 -1.28
C ILE A 316 -21.62 10.43 -0.25
N PRO A 317 -22.90 10.37 -0.67
CA PRO A 317 -24.02 10.47 0.25
C PRO A 317 -24.17 9.22 1.12
N LYS A 318 -24.90 9.35 2.22
CA LYS A 318 -25.32 8.19 3.01
C LYS A 318 -26.36 7.38 2.24
N PHE A 319 -26.43 6.07 2.48
CA PHE A 319 -27.42 5.20 1.81
C PHE A 319 -28.86 5.68 1.98
N SER A 320 -29.21 6.26 3.13
CA SER A 320 -30.54 6.83 3.40
C SER A 320 -30.87 8.08 2.58
N GLU A 321 -29.86 8.74 2.01
CA GLU A 321 -29.98 10.00 1.26
C GLU A 321 -29.99 9.76 -0.26
N MET A 322 -29.77 8.52 -0.71
CA MET A 322 -29.66 8.18 -2.14
C MET A 322 -31.03 8.01 -2.81
N SER A 323 -31.18 8.58 -4.01
CA SER A 323 -32.27 8.29 -4.92
C SER A 323 -31.98 7.02 -5.74
N GLY A 324 -33.02 6.36 -6.26
CA GLY A 324 -32.88 5.12 -7.04
C GLY A 324 -32.08 5.27 -8.34
N ASP A 325 -32.12 6.47 -8.95
CA ASP A 325 -31.48 6.77 -10.24
C ASP A 325 -29.98 7.02 -10.08
N GLU A 326 -29.57 7.65 -8.97
CA GLU A 326 -28.15 7.94 -8.70
C GLU A 326 -27.44 6.82 -7.92
N TRP A 327 -28.18 5.82 -7.44
CA TRP A 327 -27.63 4.74 -6.62
C TRP A 327 -26.39 4.10 -7.26
N GLY A 328 -26.43 3.86 -8.57
CA GLY A 328 -25.34 3.20 -9.30
C GLY A 328 -24.04 4.01 -9.33
N SER A 329 -24.11 5.33 -9.53
CA SER A 329 -22.92 6.20 -9.52
C SER A 329 -22.34 6.34 -8.11
N HIS A 330 -23.21 6.45 -7.10
CA HIS A 330 -22.79 6.51 -5.70
C HIS A 330 -22.12 5.21 -5.24
N MET A 331 -22.64 4.04 -5.64
CA MET A 331 -22.00 2.75 -5.32
C MET A 331 -20.62 2.64 -5.96
N LEU A 332 -20.45 3.13 -7.19
CA LEU A 332 -19.15 3.15 -7.85
C LEU A 332 -18.15 4.05 -7.10
N SER A 333 -18.59 5.19 -6.57
CA SER A 333 -17.75 6.06 -5.72
C SER A 333 -17.31 5.34 -4.44
N TYR A 334 -18.20 4.59 -3.78
CA TYR A 334 -17.83 3.74 -2.64
C TYR A 334 -16.83 2.64 -3.02
N VAL A 335 -17.05 1.97 -4.15
CA VAL A 335 -16.14 0.95 -4.67
C VAL A 335 -14.75 1.53 -4.94
N ASN A 336 -14.66 2.70 -5.58
CA ASN A 336 -13.38 3.36 -5.84
C ASN A 336 -12.67 3.74 -4.54
N TYR A 337 -13.43 4.21 -3.54
CA TYR A 337 -12.89 4.49 -2.21
C TYR A 337 -12.34 3.22 -1.53
N LEU A 338 -13.10 2.12 -1.53
CA LEU A 338 -12.63 0.83 -0.98
C LEU A 338 -11.44 0.26 -1.75
N THR A 339 -11.41 0.46 -3.08
CA THR A 339 -10.28 0.06 -3.93
C THR A 339 -9.01 0.82 -3.54
N ARG A 340 -9.11 2.12 -3.27
CA ARG A 340 -8.00 2.94 -2.77
C ARG A 340 -7.51 2.43 -1.41
N LEU A 341 -8.42 2.16 -0.47
CA LEU A 341 -8.04 1.57 0.83
C LEU A 341 -7.34 0.22 0.68
N HIS A 342 -7.87 -0.65 -0.18
CA HIS A 342 -7.26 -1.94 -0.48
C HIS A 342 -5.85 -1.79 -1.05
N THR A 343 -5.68 -0.89 -2.02
CA THR A 343 -4.39 -0.63 -2.65
C THR A 343 -3.35 -0.16 -1.63
N ILE A 344 -3.74 0.76 -0.76
CA ILE A 344 -2.87 1.24 0.32
C ILE A 344 -2.51 0.08 1.26
N LEU A 345 -3.48 -0.76 1.65
CA LEU A 345 -3.21 -1.93 2.48
C LEU A 345 -2.23 -2.91 1.82
N SER A 346 -2.42 -3.23 0.54
CA SER A 346 -1.55 -4.14 -0.21
C SER A 346 -0.13 -3.59 -0.36
N ILE A 347 0.03 -2.28 -0.57
CA ILE A 347 1.32 -1.58 -0.51
C ILE A 347 2.00 -1.79 0.84
N LEU A 348 1.27 -1.56 1.94
CA LEU A 348 1.81 -1.62 3.28
C LEU A 348 2.22 -3.03 3.69
N LEU A 349 1.42 -4.04 3.33
CA LEU A 349 1.73 -5.45 3.59
C LEU A 349 3.05 -5.86 2.92
N GLN A 350 3.24 -5.50 1.65
CA GLN A 350 4.50 -5.81 0.94
C GLN A 350 5.72 -5.15 1.60
N VAL A 351 5.57 -3.89 2.04
CA VAL A 351 6.67 -3.17 2.72
C VAL A 351 6.94 -3.74 4.11
N ASP A 352 5.90 -4.08 4.86
CA ASP A 352 6.01 -4.67 6.20
C ASP A 352 6.74 -6.02 6.14
N ASP A 353 6.36 -6.88 5.17
CA ASP A 353 6.98 -8.19 4.97
C ASP A 353 8.46 -8.10 4.56
N CYS A 354 8.81 -7.14 3.70
CA CYS A 354 10.17 -7.05 3.14
C CYS A 354 11.14 -6.25 4.03
N ILE A 355 10.72 -5.09 4.54
CA ILE A 355 11.60 -4.15 5.24
C ILE A 355 11.48 -4.29 6.75
N LYS A 356 10.28 -4.61 7.26
CA LYS A 356 9.92 -4.51 8.68
C LYS A 356 10.27 -3.12 9.21
N LEU A 357 9.58 -2.10 8.67
CA LEU A 357 9.78 -0.71 9.07
C LEU A 357 9.32 -0.51 10.52
N PRO A 358 9.95 0.40 11.28
CA PRO A 358 9.37 0.89 12.53
C PRO A 358 7.98 1.50 12.28
N HIS A 359 7.10 1.43 13.27
CA HIS A 359 5.71 1.86 13.11
C HIS A 359 5.58 3.32 12.69
N SER A 360 6.37 4.22 13.28
CA SER A 360 6.39 5.63 12.90
C SER A 360 6.64 5.84 11.40
N ALA A 361 7.55 5.05 10.81
CA ALA A 361 7.82 5.05 9.38
C ALA A 361 6.68 4.43 8.56
N LEU A 362 6.07 3.34 9.05
CA LEU A 362 4.93 2.70 8.39
C LEU A 362 3.69 3.58 8.40
N SER A 363 3.44 4.33 9.49
CA SER A 363 2.38 5.32 9.60
C SER A 363 2.61 6.49 8.63
N HIS A 364 3.82 7.05 8.58
CA HIS A 364 4.15 8.08 7.59
C HIS A 364 3.98 7.59 6.14
N LEU A 365 4.40 6.35 5.86
CA LEU A 365 4.18 5.72 4.56
C LEU A 365 2.69 5.57 4.24
N THR A 366 1.90 5.17 5.23
CA THR A 366 0.44 5.07 5.11
C THR A 366 -0.18 6.41 4.73
N LEU A 367 0.21 7.48 5.42
CA LEU A 367 -0.29 8.83 5.12
C LEU A 367 0.13 9.32 3.73
N ALA A 368 1.39 9.12 3.36
CA ALA A 368 1.87 9.43 2.01
C ALA A 368 1.08 8.65 0.95
N ALA A 369 0.81 7.35 1.20
CA ALA A 369 0.01 6.53 0.32
C ALA A 369 -1.43 7.04 0.20
N PHE A 370 -2.06 7.49 1.29
CA PHE A 370 -3.35 8.17 1.23
C PHE A 370 -3.29 9.39 0.31
N GLU A 371 -2.26 10.24 0.39
CA GLU A 371 -2.17 11.44 -0.45
C GLU A 371 -1.94 11.13 -1.94
N THR A 372 -1.13 10.10 -2.25
CA THR A 372 -0.72 9.82 -3.63
C THR A 372 -1.60 8.83 -4.37
N VAL A 373 -2.21 7.87 -3.67
CA VAL A 373 -2.96 6.78 -4.29
C VAL A 373 -4.35 7.28 -4.65
N SER A 374 -4.60 7.46 -5.94
CA SER A 374 -5.91 7.81 -6.50
C SER A 374 -6.15 6.94 -7.73
N LEU A 375 -7.07 5.98 -7.62
CA LEU A 375 -7.43 5.08 -8.71
C LEU A 375 -8.88 4.63 -8.64
N THR A 376 -9.39 4.17 -9.78
CA THR A 376 -10.69 3.49 -9.89
C THR A 376 -10.54 1.98 -9.79
N TYR A 377 -11.64 1.28 -9.50
CA TYR A 377 -11.65 -0.19 -9.49
C TYR A 377 -11.15 -0.79 -10.81
N ASP A 378 -11.61 -0.28 -11.96
CA ASP A 378 -11.20 -0.83 -13.26
C ASP A 378 -9.68 -0.63 -13.50
N GLN A 379 -9.08 0.44 -12.96
CA GLN A 379 -7.62 0.63 -13.02
C GLN A 379 -6.86 -0.38 -12.16
N ALA A 380 -7.38 -0.71 -10.96
CA ALA A 380 -6.79 -1.74 -10.11
C ALA A 380 -6.94 -3.15 -10.69
N GLU A 381 -8.14 -3.49 -11.19
CA GLU A 381 -8.48 -4.84 -11.66
C GLU A 381 -7.61 -5.28 -12.84
N ASN A 382 -7.26 -4.36 -13.74
CA ASN A 382 -6.41 -4.66 -14.88
C ASN A 382 -4.94 -4.92 -14.50
N ASN A 383 -4.52 -4.61 -13.26
CA ASN A 383 -3.18 -4.83 -12.70
C ASN A 383 -2.00 -4.30 -13.56
N ASP A 384 -2.28 -3.48 -14.57
CA ASP A 384 -1.29 -2.85 -15.44
C ASP A 384 -0.59 -1.65 -14.76
N TYR A 385 -1.17 -1.14 -13.68
CA TYR A 385 -0.63 0.00 -12.95
C TYR A 385 0.45 -0.43 -11.96
N ARG A 386 1.67 0.06 -12.19
CA ARG A 386 2.74 0.07 -11.19
C ARG A 386 2.64 1.34 -10.36
N TYR A 387 2.48 1.19 -9.05
CA TYR A 387 2.39 2.33 -8.14
C TYR A 387 3.78 2.76 -7.75
N GLN A 388 4.13 4.01 -8.05
CA GLN A 388 5.38 4.60 -7.59
C GLN A 388 5.09 5.45 -6.35
N LEU A 389 5.42 4.93 -5.17
CA LEU A 389 5.27 5.66 -3.91
C LEU A 389 6.63 6.14 -3.43
N ARG A 390 6.70 7.43 -3.07
CA ARG A 390 7.89 8.05 -2.48
C ARG A 390 7.59 8.46 -1.06
N CYS A 391 8.42 8.02 -0.12
CA CYS A 391 8.25 8.37 1.28
C CYS A 391 9.60 8.69 1.92
N PRO A 392 9.78 9.90 2.50
CA PRO A 392 11.00 10.20 3.23
C PRO A 392 11.08 9.34 4.51
N LEU A 393 12.22 8.69 4.71
CA LEU A 393 12.48 7.83 5.86
C LEU A 393 13.73 8.30 6.61
N SER A 394 13.74 8.04 7.93
CA SER A 394 14.98 8.14 8.70
C SER A 394 15.94 7.02 8.28
N THR A 395 17.15 7.38 7.90
CA THR A 395 18.21 6.42 7.54
C THR A 395 18.55 5.47 8.70
N LEU A 396 18.32 5.90 9.95
CA LEU A 396 18.49 5.06 11.13
C LEU A 396 17.55 3.84 11.11
N ASN A 397 16.31 4.03 10.66
CA ASN A 397 15.28 2.98 10.62
C ASN A 397 15.60 1.86 9.63
N ILE A 398 16.38 2.18 8.59
CA ILE A 398 16.77 1.26 7.52
C ILE A 398 18.27 0.93 7.57
N LYS A 399 18.99 1.30 8.63
CA LYS A 399 20.44 1.10 8.79
C LYS A 399 20.87 -0.32 8.41
N LYS A 400 20.07 -1.32 8.82
CA LYS A 400 20.33 -2.74 8.54
C LYS A 400 20.42 -3.06 7.04
N PHE A 401 19.82 -2.25 6.15
CA PHE A 401 19.84 -2.46 4.70
C PHE A 401 20.95 -1.70 3.98
N VAL A 402 21.43 -0.60 4.56
CA VAL A 402 22.33 0.35 3.88
C VAL A 402 23.74 0.41 4.47
N THR A 403 23.97 -0.29 5.59
CA THR A 403 25.30 -0.37 6.23
C THR A 403 25.87 -1.79 6.17
N GLY A 404 27.20 -1.89 6.33
CA GLY A 404 27.97 -3.13 6.17
C GLY A 404 28.35 -3.39 4.71
N SER A 405 28.83 -4.60 4.41
CA SER A 405 29.25 -5.03 3.06
C SER A 405 28.08 -5.23 2.08
N LYS A 406 26.99 -4.47 2.23
CA LYS A 406 25.79 -4.60 1.40
C LYS A 406 26.00 -3.94 0.05
N LEU A 407 25.53 -4.61 -0.99
CA LEU A 407 25.71 -4.15 -2.37
C LEU A 407 24.66 -3.08 -2.69
N PHE A 408 25.12 -1.84 -2.93
CA PHE A 408 24.28 -0.84 -3.59
C PHE A 408 24.05 -1.24 -5.06
N SER A 409 22.89 -0.89 -5.59
CA SER A 409 22.57 -1.03 -7.01
C SER A 409 23.17 0.10 -7.82
N THR A 410 23.18 1.32 -7.28
CA THR A 410 23.93 2.43 -7.87
C THR A 410 24.56 3.28 -6.77
N TRP A 411 25.69 3.90 -7.11
CA TRP A 411 26.32 4.93 -6.30
C TRP A 411 26.84 6.01 -7.21
N SER A 412 26.62 7.26 -6.87
CA SER A 412 27.13 8.39 -7.63
C SER A 412 27.64 9.48 -6.73
N LEU A 413 28.76 10.08 -7.13
CA LEU A 413 29.32 11.26 -6.50
C LEU A 413 29.27 12.40 -7.49
N HIS A 414 28.57 13.46 -7.11
CA HIS A 414 28.61 14.74 -7.78
C HIS A 414 29.51 15.69 -6.99
N LEU A 415 30.53 16.21 -7.65
CA LEU A 415 31.41 17.25 -7.15
C LEU A 415 31.15 18.52 -7.94
N SER A 416 30.93 19.63 -7.29
CA SER A 416 30.77 20.92 -7.94
C SER A 416 31.52 22.03 -7.21
N HIS A 417 32.11 22.90 -8.02
CA HIS A 417 32.68 24.17 -7.59
C HIS A 417 32.00 25.29 -8.37
N GLU A 418 31.57 26.32 -7.66
CA GLU A 418 31.04 27.53 -8.28
C GLU A 418 31.73 28.76 -7.70
N ASN A 419 32.31 29.58 -8.57
CA ASN A 419 32.76 30.93 -8.24
C ASN A 419 32.22 31.93 -9.25
N LYS A 420 32.41 33.22 -8.97
CA LYS A 420 31.94 34.34 -9.82
C LYS A 420 32.36 34.25 -11.30
N LYS A 421 33.37 33.45 -11.65
CA LYS A 421 33.98 33.39 -12.99
C LYS A 421 33.86 32.03 -13.67
N ARG A 422 33.58 30.96 -12.92
CA ARG A 422 33.65 29.58 -13.39
C ARG A 422 32.77 28.68 -12.53
N ALA A 423 32.03 27.81 -13.20
CA ALA A 423 31.37 26.66 -12.60
C ALA A 423 31.95 25.39 -13.20
N MET A 424 32.35 24.45 -12.36
CA MET A 424 32.78 23.12 -12.79
C MET A 424 32.02 22.07 -11.99
N SER A 425 31.56 21.03 -12.67
CA SER A 425 31.00 19.86 -12.02
C SER A 425 31.56 18.57 -12.59
N THR A 426 31.64 17.54 -11.75
CA THR A 426 32.08 16.20 -12.11
C THR A 426 31.14 15.20 -11.46
N SER A 427 30.58 14.32 -12.27
CA SER A 427 29.70 13.24 -11.81
C SER A 427 30.36 11.91 -12.11
N SER A 428 30.51 11.09 -11.08
CA SER A 428 30.95 9.71 -11.16
C SER A 428 29.76 8.80 -10.86
N LEU A 429 29.53 7.76 -11.67
CA LEU A 429 28.50 6.75 -11.45
C LEU A 429 29.12 5.35 -11.44
N LEU A 430 28.74 4.57 -10.42
CA LEU A 430 29.00 3.15 -10.24
C LEU A 430 27.66 2.42 -10.26
N THR A 431 27.51 1.41 -11.12
CA THR A 431 26.26 0.63 -11.26
C THR A 431 26.31 -0.74 -10.57
N MET A 432 27.39 -1.06 -9.86
CA MET A 432 27.51 -2.23 -8.99
C MET A 432 28.52 -1.95 -7.89
N ASN A 433 28.28 -2.48 -6.69
CA ASN A 433 29.24 -2.37 -5.58
C ASN A 433 30.51 -3.20 -5.90
N PRO A 434 31.69 -2.58 -5.90
CA PRO A 434 32.97 -3.25 -6.21
C PRO A 434 33.57 -4.04 -5.04
N LEU A 435 32.91 -4.09 -3.88
CA LEU A 435 33.40 -4.85 -2.74
C LEU A 435 33.70 -6.30 -3.12
N PRO A 436 34.82 -6.88 -2.66
CA PRO A 436 35.09 -8.29 -2.85
C PRO A 436 33.94 -9.06 -2.20
N ILE A 437 33.31 -9.95 -2.97
CA ILE A 437 32.65 -11.11 -2.39
C ILE A 437 33.69 -11.68 -1.43
N HIS A 438 33.41 -11.69 -0.11
CA HIS A 438 34.31 -12.34 0.84
C HIS A 438 34.75 -13.65 0.19
N PRO A 439 36.07 -13.93 0.07
CA PRO A 439 36.49 -15.22 -0.44
C PRO A 439 35.74 -16.23 0.40
N LEU A 440 34.91 -17.04 -0.27
CA LEU A 440 34.12 -18.10 0.33
C LEU A 440 35.03 -18.74 1.38
N GLN A 441 34.64 -18.64 2.66
CA GLN A 441 35.28 -19.41 3.72
C GLN A 441 35.48 -20.80 3.15
N GLU A 442 36.74 -21.22 3.02
CA GLU A 442 37.15 -22.48 2.42
C GLU A 442 36.26 -23.60 2.98
N GLN A 443 35.23 -23.95 2.21
CA GLN A 443 34.36 -25.05 2.52
C GLN A 443 35.11 -26.29 2.05
N ASP A 444 35.96 -26.77 2.94
CA ASP A 444 36.47 -28.13 3.06
C ASP A 444 36.54 -28.95 1.76
N ASN A 445 37.68 -28.84 1.07
CA ASN A 445 38.35 -29.88 0.29
C ASN A 445 37.46 -30.98 -0.34
N ARG A 446 36.79 -30.66 -1.46
CA ARG A 446 36.60 -31.62 -2.54
C ARG A 446 36.94 -30.96 -3.86
N GLU A 447 38.16 -31.23 -4.32
CA GLU A 447 38.70 -30.83 -5.60
C GLU A 447 37.84 -31.40 -6.73
N ASP A 448 37.08 -30.55 -7.42
CA ASP A 448 36.60 -30.82 -8.77
C ASP A 448 37.31 -29.82 -9.72
N PRO A 449 38.37 -30.24 -10.43
CA PRO A 449 39.29 -29.33 -11.10
C PRO A 449 38.76 -28.68 -12.39
N ASP A 450 37.53 -28.97 -12.82
CA ASP A 450 37.00 -28.55 -14.12
C ASP A 450 35.99 -27.38 -14.09
N MET A 451 35.78 -26.71 -12.94
CA MET A 451 34.72 -25.69 -12.80
C MET A 451 35.18 -24.29 -12.34
N THR A 452 36.46 -23.93 -12.48
CA THR A 452 37.02 -22.75 -11.78
C THR A 452 37.33 -21.51 -12.63
N LEU A 453 37.01 -21.46 -13.93
CA LEU A 453 37.38 -20.32 -14.79
C LEU A 453 36.23 -19.54 -15.45
N ALA A 454 34.96 -19.91 -15.22
CA ALA A 454 33.83 -19.26 -15.89
C ALA A 454 33.02 -18.25 -15.02
N ARG A 455 33.49 -17.87 -13.82
CA ARG A 455 32.69 -17.05 -12.87
C ARG A 455 33.25 -15.67 -12.50
N LEU A 456 34.32 -15.19 -13.13
CA LEU A 456 34.83 -13.85 -12.90
C LEU A 456 34.67 -12.97 -14.13
N SER A 457 33.50 -12.35 -14.25
CA SER A 457 33.36 -10.96 -14.71
C SER A 457 31.88 -10.59 -14.82
N PRO A 458 31.39 -9.66 -14.00
CA PRO A 458 30.46 -8.67 -14.48
C PRO A 458 31.26 -7.37 -14.68
N PHE A 459 31.32 -6.92 -15.93
CA PHE A 459 31.88 -5.62 -16.31
C PHE A 459 31.32 -4.50 -15.42
N GLN A 460 32.19 -3.91 -14.59
CA GLN A 460 31.89 -2.69 -13.85
C GLN A 460 31.77 -1.55 -14.86
N HIS A 461 30.57 -0.99 -15.02
CA HIS A 461 30.37 0.18 -15.86
C HIS A 461 30.61 1.43 -15.02
N TYR A 462 31.84 1.94 -15.07
CA TYR A 462 32.18 3.25 -14.52
C TYR A 462 31.93 4.34 -15.57
N ARG A 463 31.12 5.33 -15.24
CA ARG A 463 30.91 6.51 -16.10
C ARG A 463 31.33 7.77 -15.36
N LEU A 464 32.35 8.44 -15.89
CA LEU A 464 32.78 9.76 -15.46
C LEU A 464 32.32 10.81 -16.47
N VAL A 465 31.59 11.83 -15.99
CA VAL A 465 31.16 12.99 -16.79
C VAL A 465 31.69 14.25 -16.12
N THR A 466 32.47 15.06 -16.84
CA THR A 466 32.97 16.35 -16.35
C THR A 466 32.37 17.47 -17.19
N ASN A 467 31.69 18.42 -16.57
CA ASN A 467 31.12 19.60 -17.21
C ASN A 467 31.85 20.85 -16.69
N CYS A 468 32.19 21.79 -17.58
CA CYS A 468 32.87 23.02 -17.21
C CYS A 468 32.26 24.19 -17.98
N ILE A 469 31.68 25.15 -17.26
CA ILE A 469 31.05 26.34 -17.83
C ILE A 469 31.85 27.57 -17.40
N LYS A 470 32.26 28.38 -18.37
CA LYS A 470 32.87 29.69 -18.10
C LYS A 470 31.75 30.71 -17.98
N LEU A 471 31.53 31.25 -16.78
CA LEU A 471 30.55 32.31 -16.58
C LEU A 471 31.13 33.60 -17.18
N GLY A 472 30.59 34.02 -18.31
CA GLY A 472 30.98 35.26 -18.95
C GLY A 472 30.71 36.44 -18.01
N THR A 473 31.72 37.27 -17.79
CA THR A 473 31.49 38.58 -17.17
C THR A 473 30.61 39.38 -18.13
N LEU A 474 29.33 39.60 -17.76
CA LEU A 474 28.51 40.65 -18.36
C LEU A 474 29.25 41.96 -18.12
N SER A 475 30.06 42.35 -19.11
CA SER A 475 30.68 43.67 -19.16
C SER A 475 29.54 44.66 -19.32
N SER A 476 29.11 45.28 -18.22
CA SER A 476 28.29 46.50 -18.26
C SER A 476 29.14 47.60 -18.90
N LYS A 477 29.16 47.66 -20.23
CA LYS A 477 29.50 48.90 -20.93
C LYS A 477 28.22 49.72 -20.97
N GLY A 478 28.20 50.78 -20.16
CA GLY A 478 27.30 51.91 -20.37
C GLY A 478 27.67 52.69 -21.61
#